data_AF-A0A7K4FQA2-F1
#
_entry.id   AF-A0A7K4FQA2-F1
#
_cell.length_a   1.000
_cell.length_b   1.000
_cell.length_c   1.000
_cell.angle_alpha   90.00
_cell.angle_beta   90.00
_cell.angle_gamma   90.00
#
_symmetry.space_group_name_H-M   'P 1'
#
loop_
_entity.id
_entity.type
_entity.pdbx_description
1 polymer ?
#
loop_
_entity_poly.entity_id
_entity_poly.type
_entity_poly.pdbx_seq_one_letter_code
_entity_poly.pdbx_strand_id
1 'polypeptide(L)' 'TVGIASGQSASGLSPAIPAGYYWFACGIAGHAEAGMWGVLISSTSVTTPYYVTSS' A
#
# COMPACT_ATOMS: atom_id res chain seq x y z
N THR A 1 5.34 -17.99 -3.94
CA THR A 1 4.38 -16.99 -3.44
C THR A 1 4.23 -17.14 -1.94
N VAL A 2 5.18 -16.60 -1.17
CA VAL A 2 4.97 -16.42 0.28
C VAL A 2 4.84 -14.93 0.47
N GLY A 3 3.62 -14.47 0.74
CA GLY A 3 3.40 -13.11 1.21
C GLY A 3 3.81 -12.97 2.67
N ILE A 4 3.37 -11.90 3.33
CA ILE A 4 3.56 -11.75 4.77
C ILE A 4 2.68 -12.80 5.48
N ALA A 5 3.30 -13.64 6.31
CA ALA A 5 2.60 -14.71 7.01
C ALA A 5 1.64 -14.16 8.08
N SER A 6 0.65 -14.96 8.49
CA SER A 6 -0.32 -14.57 9.52
C SER A 6 0.39 -14.18 10.81
N GLY A 7 0.02 -13.02 11.37
CA GLY A 7 0.62 -12.47 12.59
C GLY A 7 2.02 -11.88 12.39
N GLN A 8 2.53 -11.82 11.15
CA GLN A 8 3.77 -11.13 10.82
C GLN A 8 3.48 -9.74 10.23
N SER A 9 4.47 -8.85 10.35
CA SER A 9 4.47 -7.51 9.79
C SER A 9 5.72 -7.29 8.95
N ALA A 10 5.62 -6.45 7.93
CA ALA A 10 6.77 -5.98 7.16
C ALA A 10 6.64 -4.49 6.87
N SER A 11 7.79 -3.81 6.78
CA SER A 11 7.89 -2.39 6.47
C SER A 11 8.79 -2.24 5.25
N GLY A 12 8.39 -1.45 4.25
CA GLY A 12 9.17 -1.36 3.02
C GLY A 12 8.61 -0.51 1.88
N LEU A 13 7.86 0.56 2.17
CA LEU A 13 7.51 1.52 1.13
C LEU A 13 8.72 2.41 0.83
N SER A 14 9.08 2.53 -0.46
CA SER A 14 10.09 3.48 -0.91
C SER A 14 9.65 4.91 -0.54
N PRO A 15 10.47 5.71 0.15
CA PRO A 15 10.04 6.98 0.75
C PRO A 15 9.76 8.12 -0.26
N ALA A 16 9.98 7.89 -1.56
CA ALA A 16 9.84 8.93 -2.58
C ALA A 16 9.26 8.35 -3.88
N ILE A 17 7.97 8.00 -3.84
CA ILE A 17 7.23 7.79 -5.08
C ILE A 17 6.80 9.15 -5.66
N PRO A 18 6.97 9.39 -6.97
CA PRO A 18 6.52 10.63 -7.61
C PRO A 18 5.04 10.91 -7.36
N ALA A 19 4.60 12.15 -7.58
CA ALA A 19 3.17 12.47 -7.53
C ALA A 19 2.42 11.65 -8.60
N GLY A 20 1.31 11.03 -8.22
CA GLY A 20 0.56 10.15 -9.10
C GLY A 20 -0.42 9.22 -8.38
N TYR A 21 -1.16 8.45 -9.18
CA TYR A 21 -2.10 7.43 -8.73
C TYR A 21 -1.46 6.06 -8.87
N TYR A 22 -1.36 5.34 -7.76
CA TYR A 22 -0.73 4.04 -7.68
C TYR A 22 -1.70 3.01 -7.14
N TRP A 23 -1.50 1.76 -7.54
CA TRP A 23 -2.14 0.61 -6.90
C TRP A 23 -1.13 -0.10 -6.03
N PHE A 24 -1.52 -0.35 -4.78
CA PHE A 24 -0.81 -1.26 -3.89
C PHE A 24 -1.64 -2.54 -3.79
N ALA A 25 -1.13 -3.65 -4.30
CA ALA A 25 -1.85 -4.92 -4.39
C ALA A 25 -1.06 -6.06 -3.75
N CYS A 26 -1.78 -7.05 -3.21
CA CYS A 26 -1.15 -8.28 -2.76
C CYS A 26 -0.68 -9.11 -3.95
N GLY A 27 0.62 -9.46 -3.97
CA GLY A 27 1.23 -10.28 -5.02
C GLY A 27 0.95 -11.79 -4.93
N ILE A 28 0.12 -12.24 -3.99
CA ILE A 28 -0.33 -13.64 -3.94
C ILE A 28 -1.40 -13.84 -5.01
N ALA A 29 -1.24 -14.87 -5.84
CA ALA A 29 -2.18 -15.19 -6.92
C ALA A 29 -3.63 -15.27 -6.41
N GLY A 30 -4.57 -14.65 -7.13
CA GLY A 30 -5.98 -14.59 -6.75
C GLY A 30 -6.33 -13.55 -5.68
N HIS A 31 -5.38 -13.04 -4.88
CA HIS A 31 -5.71 -12.13 -3.78
C HIS A 31 -6.11 -10.74 -4.28
N ALA A 32 -5.37 -10.17 -5.22
CA ALA A 32 -5.73 -8.88 -5.81
C ALA A 32 -7.09 -8.95 -6.55
N GLU A 33 -7.35 -10.03 -7.29
CA GLU A 33 -8.63 -10.26 -7.98
C GLU A 33 -9.79 -10.40 -6.99
N ALA A 34 -9.54 -10.98 -5.82
CA ALA A 34 -10.51 -11.07 -4.71
C ALA A 34 -10.68 -9.75 -3.92
N GLY A 35 -9.98 -8.67 -4.29
CA GLY A 35 -10.13 -7.35 -3.68
C GLY A 35 -9.02 -6.93 -2.72
N MET A 36 -7.91 -7.68 -2.63
CA MET A 36 -6.79 -7.34 -1.74
C MET A 36 -5.84 -6.32 -2.41
N TRP A 37 -6.34 -5.11 -2.60
CA TRP A 37 -5.61 -3.97 -3.14
C TRP A 37 -6.13 -2.66 -2.55
N GLY A 38 -5.33 -1.61 -2.66
CA GLY A 38 -5.70 -0.24 -2.30
C GLY A 38 -5.13 0.76 -3.29
N VAL A 39 -5.79 1.92 -3.41
CA VAL A 39 -5.27 3.05 -4.18
C VAL A 39 -4.41 3.89 -3.27
N LEU A 40 -3.21 4.22 -3.74
CA LEU A 40 -2.31 5.15 -3.10
C LEU A 40 -2.19 6.39 -4.00
N ILE A 41 -2.52 7.55 -3.44
CA ILE A 41 -2.40 8.84 -4.12
C ILE A 41 -1.19 9.55 -3.54
N SER A 42 -0.13 9.69 -4.34
CA SER A 42 1.02 10.51 -3.98
C SER A 42 0.78 11.92 -4.51
N SER A 43 0.86 12.91 -3.62
CA SER A 43 0.69 14.32 -3.99
C SER A 43 1.66 15.18 -3.19
N THR A 44 2.26 16.15 -3.86
CA THR A 44 3.07 17.20 -3.22
C THR A 44 2.22 18.31 -2.63
N SER A 45 0.92 18.35 -2.92
CA SER A 45 -0.02 19.39 -2.46
C SER A 45 -0.89 18.92 -1.29
N VAL A 46 -1.04 17.62 -1.09
CA VAL A 46 -1.76 17.06 0.06
C VAL A 46 -0.79 17.02 1.25
N THR A 47 -0.87 18.02 2.12
CA THR A 47 0.00 18.14 3.30
C THR A 47 -0.64 17.55 4.56
N THR A 48 -1.94 17.27 4.55
CA THR A 48 -2.68 16.68 5.67
C THR A 48 -3.32 15.36 5.27
N PRO A 49 -2.91 14.22 5.88
CA PRO A 49 -3.57 12.95 5.64
C PRO A 49 -5.00 12.95 6.22
N TYR A 50 -5.95 12.37 5.49
CA TYR A 50 -7.34 12.21 5.96
C TYR A 50 -7.46 11.22 7.12
N TYR A 51 -6.49 10.30 7.25
CA TYR A 51 -6.38 9.35 8.34
C TYR A 51 -4.92 8.92 8.50
N VAL A 52 -4.43 8.83 9.73
CA VAL A 52 -3.10 8.32 10.05
C VAL A 52 -3.26 6.96 10.70
N THR A 53 -2.86 5.90 10.01
CA THR A 53 -2.69 4.58 10.63
C THR A 53 -1.40 4.63 11.44
N SER A 54 -1.48 4.84 12.76
CA SER A 54 -0.33 4.62 13.64
C SER A 54 -0.07 3.12 13.71
N SER A 55 1.15 2.72 13.34
CA SER A 55 1.66 1.38 13.64
C SER A 55 1.87 1.19 15.14
#